data_AF-A0A7C7DL52-F1
#
_entry.id   AF-A0A7C7DL52-F1
#
_cell.length_a   1.000
_cell.length_b   1.000
_cell.length_c   1.000
_cell.angle_alpha   90.00
_cell.angle_beta   90.00
_cell.angle_gamma   90.00
#
_symmetry.space_group_name_H-M   'P 1'
#
loop_
_entity.id
_entity.type
_entity.pdbx_description
1 polymer ?
#
loop_
_entity_poly.entity_id
_entity_poly.type
_entity_poly.pdbx_seq_one_letter_code
_entity_poly.pdbx_strand_id
1 'polypeptide(L)'
;MRRILAVILAAVLALGLLAGCSSGPAKVPEEPAPQEEGPQGETPPVAENHLPGAETGPAALERPETKIDVISLEGQEEPFSFTLLKAENIGFTTYIPEDIIPTVVSTEEGDAVVAYTNFAGQQRDDAYLSFLLYREGITLEEAIAGTRELLAAEGYEFPAGTEEHRSHPWAVEEFRFTKEDDNSNYVGRAAFGNRGNRVFRVMTHMPAEFGDGFGARIARIIADMEWFTTAE
;
A
#
# COMPACT_ATOMS: atom_id res chain seq x y z
N MET A 1 -18.78 -22.90 -19.08
CA MET A 1 -20.18 -22.92 -19.57
C MET A 1 -20.66 -21.48 -19.73
N ARG A 2 -21.29 -21.17 -20.87
CA ARG A 2 -21.82 -19.85 -21.25
C ARG A 2 -23.06 -19.47 -20.42
N ARG A 3 -23.25 -18.15 -20.21
CA ARG A 3 -24.50 -17.31 -20.25
C ARG A 3 -24.46 -16.28 -19.11
N ILE A 4 -24.11 -15.01 -19.35
CA ILE A 4 -24.93 -13.90 -19.91
C ILE A 4 -26.19 -13.65 -19.05
N LEU A 5 -26.29 -12.50 -18.38
CA LEU A 5 -27.22 -11.41 -18.75
C LEU A 5 -27.10 -10.19 -17.81
N ALA A 6 -26.90 -9.03 -18.44
CA ALA A 6 -27.01 -7.70 -17.85
C ALA A 6 -28.48 -7.24 -17.76
N VAL A 7 -28.80 -6.35 -16.82
CA VAL A 7 -29.97 -5.47 -16.90
C VAL A 7 -29.56 -4.07 -16.40
N ILE A 8 -29.53 -3.13 -17.34
CA ILE A 8 -29.50 -1.68 -17.13
C ILE A 8 -30.96 -1.20 -17.10
N LEU A 9 -31.33 -0.38 -16.11
CA LEU A 9 -32.58 0.36 -16.15
C LEU A 9 -32.31 1.84 -15.84
N ALA A 10 -32.34 2.66 -16.88
CA ALA A 10 -32.40 4.11 -16.81
C ALA A 10 -33.87 4.55 -16.73
N ALA A 11 -34.16 5.52 -15.88
CA ALA A 11 -35.43 6.24 -15.86
C ALA A 11 -35.16 7.74 -15.93
N VAL A 12 -35.53 8.33 -17.06
CA VAL A 12 -35.62 9.77 -17.32
C VAL A 12 -37.09 10.14 -17.38
N LEU A 13 -37.51 11.16 -16.62
CA LEU A 13 -38.74 11.95 -16.85
C LEU A 13 -38.56 13.27 -16.07
N ALA A 14 -38.22 14.41 -16.70
CA ALA A 14 -38.98 15.30 -17.58
C ALA A 14 -39.82 16.38 -16.84
N LEU A 15 -39.39 17.63 -17.08
CA LEU A 15 -40.12 18.89 -17.25
C LEU A 15 -40.87 19.58 -16.10
N GLY A 16 -40.53 20.86 -15.92
CA GLY A 16 -41.34 21.87 -15.24
C GLY A 16 -40.76 23.28 -15.42
N LEU A 17 -41.04 23.92 -16.56
CA LEU A 17 -40.76 25.33 -16.85
C LEU A 17 -41.65 26.24 -16.00
N LEU A 18 -41.10 27.28 -15.37
CA LEU A 18 -41.79 28.54 -15.12
C LEU A 18 -40.83 29.72 -15.27
N ALA A 19 -41.19 30.60 -16.19
CA ALA A 19 -40.60 31.92 -16.41
C ALA A 19 -41.14 32.93 -15.39
N GLY A 20 -40.30 33.90 -15.01
CA GLY A 20 -40.70 35.04 -14.19
C GLY A 20 -39.70 36.18 -14.30
N CYS A 21 -39.85 37.01 -15.34
CA CYS A 21 -39.19 38.31 -15.43
C CYS A 21 -39.88 39.30 -14.48
N SER A 22 -39.13 39.92 -13.58
CA SER A 22 -39.55 41.12 -12.85
C SER A 22 -38.42 42.14 -12.87
N SER A 23 -38.67 43.22 -13.59
CA SER A 23 -37.82 44.40 -13.72
C SER A 23 -38.16 45.42 -12.63
N GLY A 24 -37.18 45.75 -11.78
CA GLY A 24 -37.23 46.83 -10.78
C GLY A 24 -36.06 47.81 -10.95
N PRO A 25 -36.20 49.07 -10.50
CA PRO A 25 -35.44 50.20 -11.01
C PRO A 25 -34.01 50.32 -10.43
N ALA A 26 -33.18 51.00 -11.21
CA ALA A 26 -31.77 51.28 -10.97
C ALA A 26 -31.52 51.95 -9.60
N LYS A 27 -30.64 51.33 -8.82
CA LYS A 27 -30.00 51.93 -7.65
C LYS A 27 -28.65 52.50 -8.09
N VAL A 28 -28.40 53.75 -7.67
CA VAL A 28 -27.20 54.55 -7.91
C VAL A 28 -25.94 53.76 -7.47
N PRO A 29 -24.81 53.81 -8.22
CA PRO A 29 -23.58 53.17 -7.80
C PRO A 29 -23.02 53.89 -6.57
N GLU A 30 -23.00 53.19 -5.43
CA GLU A 30 -22.20 53.56 -4.28
C GLU A 30 -20.79 53.01 -4.52
N GLU A 31 -19.80 53.90 -4.38
CA GLU A 31 -18.38 53.63 -4.55
C GLU A 31 -17.95 52.47 -3.63
N PRO A 32 -17.32 51.38 -4.14
CA PRO A 32 -16.92 50.30 -3.27
C PRO A 32 -15.74 50.77 -2.41
N ALA A 33 -15.93 50.69 -1.09
CA ALA A 33 -14.85 50.77 -0.12
C ALA A 33 -13.75 49.75 -0.45
N PRO A 34 -12.49 50.00 -0.06
CA PRO A 34 -11.37 49.10 -0.35
C PRO A 34 -11.70 47.70 0.15
N GLN A 35 -11.68 46.72 -0.75
CA GLN A 35 -11.73 45.31 -0.36
C GLN A 35 -10.49 45.02 0.48
N GLU A 36 -10.68 44.72 1.75
CA GLU A 36 -9.67 44.02 2.53
C GLU A 36 -9.42 42.68 1.82
N GLU A 37 -8.18 42.48 1.39
CA GLU A 37 -7.70 41.21 0.85
C GLU A 37 -7.98 40.14 1.91
N GLY A 38 -8.97 39.28 1.64
CA GLY A 38 -9.25 38.12 2.46
C GLY A 38 -8.00 37.23 2.57
N PRO A 39 -7.85 36.49 3.67
CA PRO A 39 -6.67 35.68 3.92
C PRO A 39 -6.43 34.75 2.72
N GLN A 40 -5.21 34.84 2.19
CA GLN A 40 -4.70 34.00 1.12
C GLN A 40 -5.08 32.55 1.41
N GLY A 41 -5.72 31.91 0.43
CA GLY A 41 -6.17 30.52 0.54
C GLY A 41 -5.05 29.65 1.07
N GLU A 42 -5.27 29.09 2.26
CA GLU A 42 -4.40 28.09 2.84
C GLU A 42 -4.34 26.94 1.84
N THR A 43 -3.19 26.77 1.20
CA THR A 43 -2.88 25.56 0.44
C THR A 43 -3.22 24.37 1.35
N PRO A 44 -4.06 23.41 0.92
CA PRO A 44 -4.38 22.26 1.74
C PRO A 44 -3.07 21.63 2.23
N PRO A 45 -2.97 21.23 3.51
CA PRO A 45 -1.78 20.59 4.01
C PRO A 45 -1.49 19.36 3.15
N VAL A 46 -0.30 19.33 2.54
CA VAL A 46 0.18 18.16 1.81
C VAL A 46 0.29 17.03 2.83
N ALA A 47 -0.43 15.93 2.59
CA ALA A 47 -0.36 14.77 3.47
C ALA A 47 1.08 14.27 3.57
N GLU A 48 1.59 14.12 4.79
CA GLU A 48 2.92 13.57 5.04
C GLU A 48 2.95 12.08 4.64
N ASN A 49 3.99 11.67 3.90
CA ASN A 49 4.16 10.27 3.49
C ASN A 49 4.62 9.42 4.69
N HIS A 50 3.93 8.31 4.91
CA HIS A 50 4.29 7.30 5.91
C HIS A 50 4.69 6.02 5.19
N LEU A 51 5.96 5.93 4.79
CA LEU A 51 6.51 4.87 3.94
C LEU A 51 7.82 4.29 4.50
N PRO A 52 8.10 3.00 4.28
CA PRO A 52 9.45 2.45 4.50
C PRO A 52 10.47 3.05 3.52
N GLY A 53 11.72 3.20 3.93
CA GLY A 53 12.78 3.63 3.00
C GLY A 53 12.80 5.13 2.73
N ALA A 54 13.60 5.55 1.75
CA ALA A 54 13.85 6.96 1.44
C ALA A 54 13.23 7.40 0.11
N GLU A 55 12.77 8.65 0.03
CA GLU A 55 12.37 9.30 -1.23
C GLU A 55 13.63 9.82 -1.95
N THR A 56 14.10 9.11 -2.98
CA THR A 56 15.30 9.49 -3.75
C THR A 56 14.98 9.95 -5.17
N GLY A 57 13.71 9.87 -5.57
CA GLY A 57 13.24 10.34 -6.88
C GLY A 57 13.82 9.49 -8.01
N PRO A 58 14.08 10.08 -9.19
CA PRO A 58 14.59 9.34 -10.36
C PRO A 58 15.90 8.57 -10.10
N ALA A 59 16.72 9.00 -9.12
CA ALA A 59 17.96 8.32 -8.75
C ALA A 59 17.72 6.87 -8.28
N ALA A 60 16.52 6.55 -7.75
CA ALA A 60 16.15 5.19 -7.38
C ALA A 60 16.23 4.22 -8.58
N LEU A 61 15.98 4.71 -9.80
CA LEU A 61 15.99 3.91 -11.04
C LEU A 61 17.39 3.65 -11.60
N GLU A 62 18.38 4.45 -11.16
CA GLU A 62 19.77 4.40 -11.62
C GLU A 62 20.66 3.49 -10.74
N ARG A 63 20.06 2.86 -9.72
CA ARG A 63 20.75 1.92 -8.83
C ARG A 63 21.30 0.72 -9.61
N PRO A 64 22.42 0.11 -9.18
CA PRO A 64 22.96 -1.09 -9.82
C PRO A 64 21.93 -2.22 -9.92
N GLU A 65 21.91 -2.94 -11.04
CA GLU A 65 20.97 -4.06 -11.25
C GLU A 65 21.20 -5.22 -10.27
N THR A 66 22.41 -5.37 -9.76
CA THR A 66 22.77 -6.42 -8.80
C THR A 66 23.70 -5.89 -7.73
N LYS A 67 23.60 -6.43 -6.51
CA LYS A 67 24.58 -6.25 -5.45
C LYS A 67 24.82 -7.55 -4.68
N ILE A 68 25.92 -7.59 -3.93
CA ILE A 68 26.17 -8.61 -2.91
C ILE A 68 26.09 -7.90 -1.56
N ASP A 69 25.34 -8.47 -0.62
CA ASP A 69 25.22 -7.98 0.75
C ASP A 69 25.15 -9.17 1.71
N VAL A 70 25.25 -8.92 3.00
CA VAL A 70 25.25 -9.96 4.04
C VAL A 70 23.92 -10.00 4.76
N ILE A 71 23.40 -11.20 5.03
CA ILE A 71 22.27 -11.43 5.91
C ILE A 71 22.75 -12.24 7.11
N SER A 72 22.42 -11.80 8.32
CA SER A 72 22.68 -12.58 9.53
C SER A 72 21.53 -13.58 9.74
N LEU A 73 21.81 -14.88 9.55
CA LEU A 73 20.87 -15.98 9.76
C LEU A 73 21.31 -16.79 10.99
N GLU A 74 20.45 -16.90 11.99
CA GLU A 74 20.75 -17.64 13.23
C GLU A 74 22.08 -17.20 13.90
N GLY A 75 22.46 -15.93 13.72
CA GLY A 75 23.71 -15.35 14.23
C GLY A 75 24.95 -15.59 13.37
N GLN A 76 24.81 -16.18 12.18
CA GLN A 76 25.86 -16.34 11.19
C GLN A 76 25.67 -15.36 10.03
N GLU A 77 26.73 -14.66 9.66
CA GLU A 77 26.75 -13.78 8.50
C GLU A 77 26.95 -14.58 7.21
N GLU A 78 25.96 -14.53 6.33
CA GLU A 78 25.98 -15.21 5.04
C GLU A 78 25.87 -14.20 3.89
N PRO A 79 26.70 -14.32 2.84
CA PRO A 79 26.59 -13.46 1.67
C PRO A 79 25.44 -13.91 0.77
N PHE A 80 24.66 -12.94 0.28
CA PHE A 80 23.57 -13.15 -0.67
C PHE A 80 23.78 -12.28 -1.92
N SER A 81 23.44 -12.84 -3.08
CA SER A 81 23.23 -12.05 -4.28
C SER A 81 21.83 -11.43 -4.24
N PHE A 82 21.75 -10.16 -4.64
CA PHE A 82 20.49 -9.45 -4.75
C PHE A 82 20.32 -8.89 -6.16
N THR A 83 19.08 -8.88 -6.63
CA THR A 83 18.68 -8.25 -7.89
C THR A 83 17.77 -7.07 -7.60
N LEU A 84 17.97 -5.96 -8.31
CA LEU A 84 17.14 -4.77 -8.21
C LEU A 84 15.75 -5.05 -8.81
N LEU A 85 14.71 -4.94 -7.99
CA LEU A 85 13.33 -4.88 -8.41
C LEU A 85 12.94 -3.42 -8.63
N LYS A 86 12.40 -3.13 -9.82
CA LYS A 86 11.77 -1.85 -10.16
C LYS A 86 10.26 -2.04 -10.19
N ALA A 87 9.59 -1.72 -9.08
CA ALA A 87 8.14 -1.84 -8.94
C ALA A 87 7.46 -0.59 -9.53
N GLU A 88 7.50 -0.43 -10.86
CA GLU A 88 7.00 0.77 -11.55
C GLU A 88 5.50 1.02 -11.34
N ASN A 89 4.69 -0.02 -11.14
CA ASN A 89 3.27 0.12 -10.84
C ASN A 89 2.99 0.78 -9.48
N ILE A 90 3.92 0.67 -8.52
CA ILE A 90 3.81 1.28 -7.19
C ILE A 90 4.69 2.52 -7.07
N GLY A 91 5.82 2.57 -7.79
CA GLY A 91 6.82 3.62 -7.81
C GLY A 91 7.88 3.52 -6.71
N PHE A 92 8.43 2.31 -6.48
CA PHE A 92 9.64 2.13 -5.66
C PHE A 92 10.61 1.15 -6.31
N THR A 93 11.86 1.18 -5.85
CA THR A 93 12.85 0.13 -6.10
C THR A 93 13.28 -0.52 -4.79
N THR A 94 13.65 -1.79 -4.85
CA THR A 94 14.29 -2.50 -3.73
C THR A 94 15.15 -3.64 -4.24
N TYR A 95 16.01 -4.19 -3.41
CA TYR A 95 16.82 -5.35 -3.73
C TYR A 95 16.16 -6.63 -3.21
N ILE A 96 15.95 -7.60 -4.10
CA ILE A 96 15.37 -8.91 -3.80
C ILE A 96 16.50 -9.96 -3.76
N PRO A 97 16.65 -10.73 -2.66
CA PRO A 97 17.65 -11.79 -2.59
C PRO A 97 17.32 -12.93 -3.55
N GLU A 98 18.36 -13.66 -3.99
CA GLU A 98 18.28 -14.72 -5.01
C GLU A 98 17.31 -15.88 -4.69
N ASP A 99 16.92 -16.04 -3.42
CA ASP A 99 16.00 -17.08 -2.94
C ASP A 99 14.59 -16.57 -2.66
N ILE A 100 14.23 -15.40 -3.21
CA ILE A 100 12.89 -14.82 -3.19
C ILE A 100 12.46 -14.50 -4.64
N ILE A 101 11.21 -14.83 -4.98
CA ILE A 101 10.64 -14.59 -6.32
C ILE A 101 9.57 -13.49 -6.22
N PRO A 102 9.82 -12.29 -6.78
CA PRO A 102 8.85 -11.21 -6.81
C PRO A 102 7.90 -11.34 -8.01
N THR A 103 6.63 -11.02 -7.79
CA THR A 103 5.60 -10.88 -8.83
C THR A 103 4.98 -9.49 -8.71
N VAL A 104 4.96 -8.75 -9.82
CA VAL A 104 4.34 -7.43 -9.91
C VAL A 104 2.94 -7.59 -10.52
N VAL A 105 1.91 -7.09 -9.85
CA VAL A 105 0.51 -7.24 -10.27
C VAL A 105 -0.27 -5.94 -10.07
N SER A 106 -1.26 -5.69 -10.92
CA SER A 106 -2.25 -4.63 -10.71
C SER A 106 -3.63 -5.28 -10.64
N THR A 107 -4.42 -4.89 -9.65
CA THR A 107 -5.72 -5.48 -9.32
C THR A 107 -6.77 -4.38 -9.20
N GLU A 108 -8.03 -4.75 -8.98
CA GLU A 108 -9.09 -3.77 -8.70
C GLU A 108 -8.93 -3.07 -7.34
N GLU A 109 -8.20 -3.69 -6.41
CA GLU A 109 -7.89 -3.12 -5.08
C GLU A 109 -6.74 -2.10 -5.17
N GLY A 110 -5.80 -2.31 -6.10
CA GLY A 110 -4.65 -1.45 -6.31
C GLY A 110 -3.46 -2.17 -6.96
N ASP A 111 -2.30 -1.53 -6.88
CA ASP A 111 -1.04 -2.01 -7.43
C ASP A 111 -0.24 -2.74 -6.36
N ALA A 112 0.27 -3.93 -6.69
CA ALA A 112 0.94 -4.80 -5.75
C ALA A 112 2.24 -5.40 -6.27
N VAL A 113 3.08 -5.76 -5.29
CA VAL A 113 4.22 -6.66 -5.44
C VAL A 113 4.08 -7.74 -4.40
N VAL A 114 4.15 -9.00 -4.80
CA VAL A 114 4.17 -10.15 -3.89
C VAL A 114 5.46 -10.93 -4.10
N ALA A 115 6.24 -11.09 -3.03
CA ALA A 115 7.54 -11.72 -3.02
C ALA A 115 7.46 -13.02 -2.22
N TYR A 116 7.52 -14.15 -2.92
CA TYR A 116 7.41 -15.49 -2.36
C TYR A 116 8.78 -16.07 -2.05
N THR A 117 8.87 -16.86 -0.99
CA THR A 117 10.10 -17.63 -0.72
C THR A 117 10.33 -18.70 -1.79
N ASN A 118 11.60 -18.95 -2.13
CA ASN A 118 12.06 -19.97 -3.07
C ASN A 118 13.28 -20.72 -2.51
N PHE A 119 13.20 -21.12 -1.24
CA PHE A 119 14.30 -21.75 -0.54
C PHE A 119 14.66 -23.10 -1.16
N ALA A 120 15.96 -23.32 -1.40
CA ALA A 120 16.47 -24.49 -2.11
C ALA A 120 15.79 -24.75 -3.48
N GLY A 121 15.31 -23.69 -4.15
CA GLY A 121 14.64 -23.78 -5.44
C GLY A 121 13.19 -24.28 -5.38
N GLN A 122 12.58 -24.29 -4.19
CA GLN A 122 11.18 -24.63 -4.00
C GLN A 122 10.39 -23.38 -3.61
N GLN A 123 9.60 -22.87 -4.55
CA GLN A 123 8.69 -21.77 -4.27
C GLN A 123 7.61 -22.21 -3.28
N ARG A 124 7.31 -21.35 -2.31
CA ARG A 124 6.21 -21.51 -1.37
C ARG A 124 5.25 -20.33 -1.45
N ASP A 125 4.01 -20.62 -1.78
CA ASP A 125 2.96 -19.60 -1.92
C ASP A 125 2.36 -19.20 -0.55
N ASP A 126 2.67 -19.96 0.50
CA ASP A 126 2.26 -19.75 1.88
C ASP A 126 3.32 -19.07 2.75
N ALA A 127 4.38 -18.54 2.13
CA ALA A 127 5.42 -17.74 2.79
C ALA A 127 5.82 -16.57 1.88
N TYR A 128 5.28 -15.38 2.17
CA TYR A 128 5.41 -14.21 1.32
C TYR A 128 5.47 -12.88 2.07
N LEU A 129 6.05 -11.89 1.38
CA LEU A 129 5.97 -10.46 1.67
C LEU A 129 5.15 -9.82 0.56
N SER A 130 4.22 -8.95 0.91
CA SER A 130 3.44 -8.19 -0.07
C SER A 130 3.48 -6.69 0.22
N PHE A 131 3.56 -5.93 -0.86
CA PHE A 131 3.39 -4.49 -0.90
C PHE A 131 2.12 -4.23 -1.71
N LEU A 132 1.22 -3.39 -1.18
CA LEU A 132 -0.01 -3.00 -1.87
C LEU A 132 -0.22 -1.50 -1.72
N LEU A 133 -0.28 -0.81 -2.85
CA LEU A 133 -0.72 0.56 -2.94
C LEU A 133 -2.18 0.59 -3.40
N TYR A 134 -3.08 0.81 -2.46
CA TYR A 134 -4.51 0.86 -2.71
C TYR A 134 -4.85 1.91 -3.77
N ARG A 135 -5.91 1.67 -4.54
CA ARG A 135 -6.47 2.70 -5.42
C ARG A 135 -6.91 3.94 -4.63
N GLU A 136 -7.05 5.05 -5.33
CA GLU A 136 -7.60 6.27 -4.72
C GLU A 136 -9.02 6.08 -4.19
N GLY A 137 -9.35 6.83 -3.14
CA GLY A 137 -10.67 6.82 -2.51
C GLY A 137 -10.88 5.74 -1.45
N ILE A 138 -9.92 4.84 -1.24
CA ILE A 138 -9.92 3.90 -0.11
C ILE A 138 -9.31 4.59 1.11
N THR A 139 -10.05 4.67 2.20
CA THR A 139 -9.57 5.20 3.48
C THR A 139 -8.71 4.17 4.21
N LEU A 140 -7.88 4.64 5.15
CA LEU A 140 -7.07 3.77 6.01
C LEU A 140 -7.94 2.78 6.79
N GLU A 141 -9.07 3.24 7.33
CA GLU A 141 -10.02 2.40 8.07
C GLU A 141 -10.59 1.29 7.19
N GLU A 142 -11.03 1.61 5.97
CA GLU A 142 -11.55 0.63 5.01
C GLU A 142 -10.48 -0.39 4.61
N ALA A 143 -9.23 0.05 4.37
CA ALA A 143 -8.12 -0.84 4.03
C ALA A 143 -7.80 -1.85 5.16
N ILE A 144 -7.80 -1.37 6.40
CA ILE A 144 -7.58 -2.21 7.59
C ILE A 144 -8.74 -3.19 7.77
N ALA A 145 -9.99 -2.70 7.70
CA ALA A 145 -11.18 -3.52 7.85
C ALA A 145 -11.26 -4.61 6.77
N GLY A 146 -11.04 -4.25 5.49
CA GLY A 146 -11.04 -5.19 4.38
C GLY A 146 -9.92 -6.24 4.50
N THR A 147 -8.73 -5.85 4.94
CA THR A 147 -7.64 -6.81 5.19
C THR A 147 -8.00 -7.78 6.32
N ARG A 148 -8.61 -7.30 7.41
CA ARG A 148 -9.07 -8.16 8.51
C ARG A 148 -10.20 -9.09 8.08
N GLU A 149 -11.16 -8.60 7.32
CA GLU A 149 -12.26 -9.42 6.79
C GLU A 149 -11.74 -10.54 5.89
N LEU A 150 -10.83 -10.22 4.96
CA LEU A 150 -10.18 -11.20 4.09
C LEU A 150 -9.47 -12.28 4.91
N LEU A 151 -8.65 -11.88 5.88
CA LEU A 151 -7.91 -12.81 6.74
C LEU A 151 -8.87 -13.65 7.62
N ALA A 152 -9.92 -13.05 8.18
CA ALA A 152 -10.90 -13.77 8.98
C ALA A 152 -11.68 -14.81 8.15
N ALA A 153 -12.02 -14.48 6.90
CA ALA A 153 -12.66 -15.42 5.98
C ALA A 153 -11.79 -16.65 5.68
N GLU A 154 -10.47 -16.49 5.72
CA GLU A 154 -9.48 -17.57 5.59
C GLU A 154 -9.16 -18.27 6.93
N GLY A 155 -9.85 -17.90 8.02
CA GLY A 155 -9.73 -18.52 9.33
C GLY A 155 -8.54 -18.02 10.17
N TYR A 156 -8.00 -16.84 9.87
CA TYR A 156 -7.01 -16.20 10.73
C TYR A 156 -7.66 -15.50 11.92
N GLU A 157 -6.95 -15.52 13.04
CA GLU A 157 -7.29 -14.84 14.27
C GLU A 157 -6.37 -13.64 14.51
N PHE A 158 -6.82 -12.70 15.34
CA PHE A 158 -6.09 -11.47 15.66
C PHE A 158 -5.80 -11.44 17.17
N PRO A 159 -4.57 -11.77 17.60
CA PRO A 159 -4.21 -11.78 19.01
C PRO A 159 -4.40 -10.41 19.67
N ALA A 160 -5.03 -10.38 20.85
CA ALA A 160 -5.24 -9.14 21.60
C ALA A 160 -3.91 -8.55 22.11
N GLY A 161 -3.85 -7.22 22.23
CA GLY A 161 -2.70 -6.52 22.84
C GLY A 161 -1.46 -6.41 21.95
N THR A 162 -1.53 -6.81 20.68
CA THR A 162 -0.43 -6.62 19.72
C THR A 162 -0.41 -5.24 19.06
N GLU A 163 -1.44 -4.43 19.29
CA GLU A 163 -1.65 -3.11 18.68
C GLU A 163 -0.81 -2.01 19.34
N GLU A 164 -0.32 -2.24 20.57
CA GLU A 164 0.45 -1.24 21.32
C GLU A 164 1.92 -1.14 20.87
N HIS A 165 2.42 -2.10 20.07
CA HIS A 165 3.81 -2.13 19.61
C HIS A 165 3.91 -2.28 18.09
N ARG A 166 4.17 -1.16 17.42
CA ARG A 166 4.53 -1.12 16.00
C ARG A 166 5.96 -1.59 15.80
N SER A 167 6.15 -2.60 14.96
CA SER A 167 7.50 -3.04 14.57
C SER A 167 8.12 -2.18 13.49
N HIS A 168 7.30 -1.34 12.83
CA HIS A 168 7.74 -0.43 11.79
C HIS A 168 7.51 1.04 12.19
N PRO A 169 8.56 1.86 12.34
CA PRO A 169 8.41 3.28 12.73
C PRO A 169 7.60 4.11 11.74
N TRP A 170 7.60 3.72 10.46
CA TRP A 170 6.84 4.38 9.41
C TRP A 170 5.35 4.03 9.43
N ALA A 171 4.96 2.92 10.05
CA ALA A 171 3.58 2.46 9.99
C ALA A 171 2.69 3.36 10.85
N VAL A 172 1.57 3.83 10.29
CA VAL A 172 0.52 4.53 11.03
C VAL A 172 -0.27 3.53 11.88
N GLU A 173 -0.64 2.40 11.28
CA GLU A 173 -1.38 1.32 11.91
C GLU A 173 -0.73 -0.03 11.62
N GLU A 174 -0.85 -0.97 12.56
CA GLU A 174 -0.26 -2.29 12.43
C GLU A 174 -1.03 -3.32 13.26
N PHE A 175 -1.24 -4.52 12.72
CA PHE A 175 -1.76 -5.65 13.49
C PHE A 175 -1.08 -6.96 13.12
N ARG A 176 -1.12 -7.90 14.06
CA ARG A 176 -0.67 -9.27 13.85
C ARG A 176 -1.87 -10.18 13.61
N PHE A 177 -1.62 -11.28 12.92
CA PHE A 177 -2.60 -12.33 12.71
C PHE A 177 -1.92 -13.70 12.76
N THR A 178 -2.67 -14.71 13.17
CA THR A 178 -2.19 -16.07 13.33
C THR A 178 -3.24 -17.07 12.89
N LYS A 179 -2.83 -18.27 12.49
CA LYS A 179 -3.73 -19.38 12.20
C LYS A 179 -3.06 -20.69 12.59
N GLU A 180 -3.71 -21.45 13.44
CA GLU A 180 -3.34 -22.84 13.69
C GLU A 180 -4.11 -23.72 12.70
N ASP A 181 -3.37 -24.55 11.97
CA ASP A 181 -3.90 -25.63 11.13
C ASP A 181 -3.28 -26.96 11.60
N ASP A 182 -3.85 -28.10 11.23
CA ASP A 182 -3.50 -29.41 11.79
C ASP A 182 -1.99 -29.74 11.71
N ASN A 183 -1.28 -29.14 10.75
CA ASN A 183 0.13 -29.41 10.47
C ASN A 183 1.06 -28.19 10.55
N SER A 184 0.52 -26.98 10.72
CA SER A 184 1.32 -25.73 10.63
C SER A 184 0.71 -24.63 11.49
N ASN A 185 1.56 -23.82 12.09
CA ASN A 185 1.15 -22.53 12.67
C ASN A 185 1.59 -21.42 11.73
N TYR A 186 0.66 -20.61 11.25
CA TYR A 186 0.95 -19.45 10.42
C TYR A 186 0.94 -18.18 11.26
N VAL A 187 1.88 -17.30 10.97
CA VAL A 187 2.00 -15.99 11.59
C VAL A 187 2.16 -14.94 10.52
N GLY A 188 1.65 -13.75 10.81
CA GLY A 188 1.85 -12.63 9.94
C GLY A 188 1.53 -11.30 10.59
N ARG A 189 1.76 -10.26 9.81
CA ARG A 189 1.62 -8.87 10.21
C ARG A 189 1.22 -8.05 9.00
N ALA A 190 0.29 -7.13 9.19
CA ALA A 190 -0.04 -6.10 8.21
C ALA A 190 0.26 -4.73 8.83
N ALA A 191 1.09 -3.94 8.15
CA ALA A 191 1.46 -2.58 8.51
C ALA A 191 0.98 -1.62 7.43
N PHE A 192 0.39 -0.50 7.85
CA PHE A 192 -0.26 0.47 6.97
C PHE A 192 0.37 1.84 7.12
N GLY A 193 0.52 2.54 6.01
CA GLY A 193 0.91 3.93 5.93
C GLY A 193 0.27 4.57 4.70
N ASN A 194 0.90 5.59 4.14
CA ASN A 194 0.35 6.29 2.98
C ASN A 194 1.45 6.83 2.07
N ARG A 195 1.12 6.85 0.78
CA ARG A 195 1.84 7.57 -0.25
C ARG A 195 0.92 8.65 -0.82
N GLY A 196 1.19 9.91 -0.48
CA GLY A 196 0.25 11.00 -0.70
C GLY A 196 -1.10 10.64 -0.07
N ASN A 197 -2.16 10.64 -0.89
CA ASN A 197 -3.53 10.34 -0.47
C ASN A 197 -3.92 8.87 -0.62
N ARG A 198 -3.02 7.98 -1.07
CA ARG A 198 -3.28 6.56 -1.26
C ARG A 198 -2.74 5.77 -0.06
N VAL A 199 -3.54 4.82 0.43
CA VAL A 199 -3.11 3.90 1.48
C VAL A 199 -2.07 2.93 0.94
N PHE A 200 -1.04 2.68 1.72
CA PHE A 200 0.01 1.71 1.42
C PHE A 200 0.06 0.65 2.52
N ARG A 201 0.12 -0.63 2.13
CA ARG A 201 0.23 -1.76 3.05
C ARG A 201 1.48 -2.58 2.75
N VAL A 202 2.18 -2.95 3.82
CA VAL A 202 3.19 -4.01 3.82
C VAL A 202 2.66 -5.17 4.65
N MET A 203 2.61 -6.37 4.09
CA MET A 203 2.12 -7.55 4.82
C MET A 203 3.04 -8.74 4.65
N THR A 204 3.40 -9.36 5.77
CA THR A 204 4.14 -10.62 5.83
C THR A 204 3.22 -11.73 6.27
N HIS A 205 3.36 -12.89 5.65
CA HIS A 205 2.67 -14.13 6.02
C HIS A 205 3.63 -15.29 5.82
N MET A 206 3.70 -16.20 6.80
CA MET A 206 4.58 -17.36 6.75
C MET A 206 4.19 -18.41 7.80
N PRO A 207 4.64 -19.67 7.64
CA PRO A 207 4.74 -20.60 8.76
C PRO A 207 5.64 -20.03 9.86
N ALA A 208 5.31 -20.29 11.12
CA ALA A 208 6.03 -19.77 12.27
C ALA A 208 7.51 -20.20 12.27
N GLU A 209 7.81 -21.42 11.80
CA GLU A 209 9.18 -21.94 11.74
C GLU A 209 10.06 -21.23 10.70
N PHE A 210 9.49 -20.38 9.83
CA PHE A 210 10.22 -19.61 8.83
C PHE A 210 10.66 -18.25 9.37
N GLY A 211 10.23 -17.87 10.58
CA GLY A 211 10.39 -16.52 11.14
C GLY A 211 11.82 -15.98 11.13
N ASP A 212 12.79 -16.76 11.61
CA ASP A 212 14.17 -16.29 11.75
C ASP A 212 14.86 -16.11 10.38
N GLY A 213 14.70 -17.08 9.48
CA GLY A 213 15.29 -17.04 8.15
C GLY A 213 14.61 -16.01 7.23
N PHE A 214 13.28 -16.02 7.19
CA PHE A 214 12.52 -15.16 6.28
C PHE A 214 12.46 -13.72 6.80
N GLY A 215 12.31 -13.52 8.11
CA GLY A 215 12.29 -12.20 8.73
C GLY A 215 13.56 -11.38 8.44
N ALA A 216 14.73 -12.01 8.48
CA ALA A 216 16.01 -11.35 8.15
C ALA A 216 16.07 -10.88 6.69
N ARG A 217 15.53 -11.67 5.76
CA ARG A 217 15.44 -11.30 4.33
C ARG A 217 14.47 -10.14 4.11
N ILE A 218 13.29 -10.20 4.74
CA ILE A 218 12.29 -9.13 4.68
C ILE A 218 12.87 -7.81 5.21
N ALA A 219 13.61 -7.85 6.33
CA ALA A 219 14.24 -6.67 6.89
C ALA A 219 15.21 -6.00 5.91
N ARG A 220 15.99 -6.80 5.14
CA ARG A 220 16.86 -6.27 4.08
C ARG A 220 16.06 -5.68 2.92
N ILE A 221 15.03 -6.37 2.42
CA ILE A 221 14.17 -5.87 1.35
C ILE A 221 13.54 -4.52 1.73
N ILE A 222 13.03 -4.38 2.97
CA ILE A 222 12.42 -3.12 3.43
C ILE A 222 13.47 -2.02 3.62
N ALA A 223 14.65 -2.35 4.15
CA ALA A 223 15.73 -1.39 4.38
C ALA A 223 16.30 -0.80 3.07
N ASP A 224 16.28 -1.58 1.99
CA ASP A 224 16.77 -1.18 0.66
C ASP A 224 15.74 -0.42 -0.19
N MET A 225 14.55 -0.14 0.35
CA MET A 225 13.50 0.56 -0.39
C MET A 225 13.87 2.01 -0.69
N GLU A 226 13.70 2.39 -1.95
CA GLU A 226 13.86 3.77 -2.43
C GLU A 226 12.69 4.15 -3.34
N TRP A 227 12.06 5.29 -3.08
CA TRP A 227 10.85 5.75 -3.76
C TRP A 227 11.18 6.72 -4.89
N PHE A 228 10.39 6.63 -5.96
CA PHE A 228 10.41 7.53 -7.10
C PHE A 228 9.00 7.84 -7.58
N THR A 229 8.76 9.06 -8.05
CA THR A 229 7.49 9.39 -8.69
C THR A 229 7.43 8.73 -10.07
N THR A 230 6.41 7.93 -10.29
CA THR A 230 6.07 7.43 -11.63
C THR A 230 5.63 8.62 -12.48
N ALA A 231 6.20 8.79 -13.67
CA ALA A 231 5.67 9.80 -14.59
C ALA A 231 4.21 9.45 -14.91
N GLU A 232 3.29 10.40 -14.71
CA GLU A 232 1.89 10.30 -15.13
C GLU A 232 1.76 10.19 -16.66
#